data_AF-A0A939V261-F1
#
_entry.id   AF-A0A939V261-F1
#
_cell.length_a   1.000
_cell.length_b   1.000
_cell.length_c   1.000
_cell.angle_alpha   90.00
_cell.angle_beta   90.00
_cell.angle_gamma   90.00
#
_symmetry.space_group_name_H-M   'P 1'
#
loop_
_entity.id
_entity.type
_entity.pdbx_description
1 polymer ?
#
loop_
_entity_poly.entity_id
_entity_poly.type
_entity_poly.pdbx_seq_one_letter_code
_entity_poly.pdbx_strand_id
1 'polypeptide(L)'
;MKNIAKILTASAICASLALAFASCRPDTAPEPTTKATTETTTEATEASDAASSETTLETTTEDTTTEATSESSEDTEAPAGNGPDTTDASSEAPASAPAKITVASADDVNVDKDKSDHVSISTEEPITTLVFSTDVTVKEFKILNLEITDYDEEKGIQYKYETAFIQEALTPDRSLVCDLTFAGDLPTLGFSYIDTDGNLKIFSIGISGEDGSVVVSEI
;
A
#
# COMPACT_ATOMS: atom_id res chain seq x y z
N MET A 1 3.61 30.91 -11.35
CA MET A 1 2.38 31.41 -12.03
C MET A 1 2.46 31.08 -13.52
N LYS A 2 1.67 30.11 -14.00
CA LYS A 2 1.07 30.02 -15.36
C LYS A 2 0.42 28.65 -15.58
N ASN A 3 -0.81 28.58 -15.08
CA ASN A 3 -2.05 28.17 -15.74
C ASN A 3 -2.12 26.82 -16.48
N ILE A 4 -2.86 25.93 -15.83
CA ILE A 4 -3.45 24.67 -16.26
C ILE A 4 -4.49 24.91 -17.37
N ALA A 5 -4.37 24.17 -18.48
CA ALA A 5 -5.42 24.06 -19.49
C ALA A 5 -6.28 22.83 -19.18
N LYS A 6 -7.54 23.08 -18.80
CA LYS A 6 -8.63 22.09 -18.77
C LYS A 6 -9.06 21.80 -20.21
N ILE A 7 -9.07 20.54 -20.62
CA ILE A 7 -9.89 20.09 -21.76
C ILE A 7 -10.90 19.08 -21.23
N LEU A 8 -12.11 19.61 -21.07
CA LEU A 8 -13.35 18.92 -20.81
C LEU A 8 -13.84 18.39 -22.16
N THR A 9 -14.02 17.06 -22.32
CA THR A 9 -14.74 16.53 -23.49
C THR A 9 -15.88 15.64 -23.00
N ALA A 10 -17.09 16.11 -23.27
CA ALA A 10 -18.39 15.48 -23.06
C ALA A 10 -18.47 14.12 -23.79
N SER A 11 -18.97 13.05 -23.16
CA SER A 11 -20.39 12.64 -23.06
C SER A 11 -21.05 12.28 -24.40
N ALA A 12 -21.73 11.11 -24.35
CA ALA A 12 -22.70 10.53 -25.27
C ALA A 12 -22.16 9.68 -26.45
N ILE A 13 -22.30 8.35 -26.33
CA ILE A 13 -23.08 7.55 -27.29
C ILE A 13 -23.84 6.48 -26.51
N CYS A 14 -25.16 6.59 -26.57
CA CYS A 14 -26.14 5.62 -26.10
C CYS A 14 -26.81 5.09 -27.37
N ALA A 15 -26.71 3.80 -27.69
CA ALA A 15 -27.60 3.14 -28.66
C ALA A 15 -27.44 1.61 -28.60
N SER A 16 -28.31 0.98 -27.79
CA SER A 16 -29.09 -0.22 -28.10
C SER A 16 -28.72 -1.05 -29.34
N LEU A 17 -28.40 -2.34 -29.14
CA LEU A 17 -28.72 -3.39 -30.11
C LEU A 17 -29.35 -4.60 -29.43
N ALA A 18 -30.49 -5.00 -29.96
CA ALA A 18 -31.44 -5.95 -29.41
C ALA A 18 -31.09 -7.42 -29.72
N LEU A 19 -31.71 -8.30 -28.91
CA LEU A 19 -31.73 -9.75 -28.90
C LEU A 19 -31.84 -10.45 -30.27
N ALA A 20 -31.19 -11.60 -30.38
CA ALA A 20 -31.74 -12.75 -31.11
C ALA A 20 -31.51 -14.04 -30.29
N PHE A 21 -32.57 -14.53 -29.65
CA PHE A 21 -32.68 -15.92 -29.21
C PHE A 21 -33.13 -16.77 -30.40
N ALA A 22 -32.35 -17.78 -30.77
CA ALA A 22 -32.81 -18.92 -31.55
C ALA A 22 -32.50 -20.19 -30.77
N SER A 23 -33.57 -20.81 -30.27
CA SER A 23 -33.57 -22.11 -29.59
C SER A 23 -33.42 -23.27 -30.59
N CYS A 24 -32.65 -24.31 -30.18
CA CYS A 24 -32.86 -25.76 -30.37
C CYS A 24 -33.26 -26.30 -31.78
N ARG A 25 -32.74 -27.40 -32.33
CA ARG A 25 -32.12 -28.64 -31.78
C ARG A 25 -31.65 -29.55 -32.96
N PRO A 26 -31.31 -30.84 -32.78
CA PRO A 26 -30.02 -31.44 -33.16
C PRO A 26 -30.07 -32.35 -34.42
N ASP A 27 -28.93 -32.75 -34.99
CA ASP A 27 -28.81 -34.12 -35.52
C ASP A 27 -27.35 -34.62 -35.69
N THR A 28 -27.16 -35.79 -35.12
CA THR A 28 -26.21 -36.90 -35.28
C THR A 28 -25.48 -37.04 -36.63
N ALA A 29 -24.14 -37.23 -36.60
CA ALA A 29 -23.44 -38.49 -36.94
C ALA A 29 -21.90 -38.31 -37.16
N PRO A 30 -21.05 -39.32 -36.85
CA PRO A 30 -19.59 -39.19 -36.79
C PRO A 30 -18.81 -39.82 -37.98
N GLU A 31 -17.64 -39.21 -38.28
CA GLU A 31 -16.34 -39.74 -38.83
C GLU A 31 -16.32 -40.65 -40.10
N PRO A 32 -15.16 -40.99 -40.75
CA PRO A 32 -13.74 -40.64 -40.51
C PRO A 32 -12.90 -40.24 -41.77
N THR A 33 -11.63 -39.84 -41.51
CA THR A 33 -10.41 -39.97 -42.34
C THR A 33 -10.27 -39.20 -43.66
N THR A 34 -9.18 -38.44 -43.83
CA THR A 34 -8.01 -38.80 -44.68
C THR A 34 -6.90 -37.73 -44.59
N LYS A 35 -5.65 -38.21 -44.44
CA LYS A 35 -4.38 -37.46 -44.41
C LYS A 35 -4.06 -36.76 -45.74
N ALA A 36 -3.31 -35.65 -45.67
CA ALA A 36 -2.27 -35.34 -46.66
C ALA A 36 -1.13 -34.52 -46.02
N THR A 37 0.07 -35.03 -46.25
CA THR A 37 1.42 -34.56 -45.87
C THR A 37 2.03 -33.76 -47.02
N THR A 38 2.82 -32.72 -46.72
CA THR A 38 4.07 -32.26 -47.39
C THR A 38 4.53 -31.00 -46.66
N GLU A 39 5.51 -31.04 -45.74
CA GLU A 39 6.97 -30.93 -45.97
C GLU A 39 7.43 -29.64 -46.66
N THR A 40 8.16 -28.79 -45.93
CA THR A 40 9.41 -28.16 -46.40
C THR A 40 10.27 -27.75 -45.20
N THR A 41 11.41 -28.44 -45.14
CA THR A 41 12.64 -28.30 -44.34
C THR A 41 13.41 -27.01 -44.64
N THR A 42 14.13 -26.46 -43.65
CA THR A 42 15.61 -26.17 -43.58
C THR A 42 15.85 -25.46 -42.22
N GLU A 43 16.45 -26.07 -41.17
CA GLU A 43 17.91 -26.22 -40.88
C GLU A 43 18.71 -24.89 -41.01
N ALA A 44 19.66 -24.47 -40.18
CA ALA A 44 20.53 -25.03 -39.13
C ALA A 44 21.14 -23.80 -38.35
N THR A 45 21.39 -23.84 -37.03
CA THR A 45 22.70 -24.10 -36.36
C THR A 45 23.69 -22.92 -36.54
N GLU A 46 24.42 -22.34 -35.56
CA GLU A 46 25.23 -22.90 -34.48
C GLU A 46 25.81 -21.78 -33.58
N ALA A 47 26.40 -22.16 -32.45
CA ALA A 47 27.03 -21.34 -31.40
C ALA A 47 28.50 -20.93 -31.69
N SER A 48 29.03 -19.96 -30.90
CA SER A 48 30.46 -19.74 -30.53
C SER A 48 30.52 -18.45 -29.67
N ASP A 49 30.96 -18.38 -28.41
CA ASP A 49 32.20 -18.76 -27.70
C ASP A 49 33.37 -17.75 -27.82
N ALA A 50 33.96 -17.46 -26.65
CA ALA A 50 35.29 -16.94 -26.31
C ALA A 50 35.69 -15.44 -26.45
N ALA A 51 35.95 -14.87 -25.25
CA ALA A 51 37.23 -14.28 -24.78
C ALA A 51 37.52 -12.76 -24.89
N SER A 52 37.51 -12.15 -23.69
CA SER A 52 38.60 -11.41 -23.01
C SER A 52 39.32 -10.25 -23.72
N SER A 53 39.31 -9.07 -23.08
CA SER A 53 40.51 -8.22 -22.97
C SER A 53 40.46 -7.35 -21.72
N GLU A 54 41.47 -7.58 -20.89
CA GLU A 54 41.94 -6.84 -19.73
C GLU A 54 42.44 -5.44 -20.11
N THR A 55 42.26 -4.45 -19.25
CA THR A 55 43.22 -3.34 -19.10
C THR A 55 43.19 -2.84 -17.67
N THR A 56 44.36 -2.97 -17.06
CA THR A 56 44.76 -2.62 -15.71
C THR A 56 45.55 -1.30 -15.75
N LEU A 57 45.69 -0.66 -14.58
CA LEU A 57 46.71 0.33 -14.18
C LEU A 57 46.35 1.80 -14.46
N GLU A 58 46.56 2.78 -13.58
CA GLU A 58 46.88 2.92 -12.14
C GLU A 58 47.04 4.45 -11.91
N THR A 59 47.28 4.88 -10.65
CA THR A 59 48.04 6.10 -10.25
C THR A 59 47.21 7.40 -10.07
N THR A 60 47.31 8.25 -9.03
CA THR A 60 47.97 8.29 -7.71
C THR A 60 47.65 9.66 -7.05
N THR A 61 47.44 9.65 -5.74
CA THR A 61 47.66 10.66 -4.65
C THR A 61 47.33 12.15 -4.86
N GLU A 62 46.46 12.68 -4.01
CA GLU A 62 46.76 13.56 -2.84
C GLU A 62 46.79 15.05 -3.23
N ASP A 63 45.94 15.85 -2.60
CA ASP A 63 46.52 16.95 -1.82
C ASP A 63 45.64 17.39 -0.65
N THR A 64 46.36 17.78 0.39
CA THR A 64 46.00 18.21 1.73
C THR A 64 45.63 19.69 1.72
N THR A 65 44.78 20.16 2.66
CA THR A 65 44.80 21.52 3.28
C THR A 65 43.71 21.53 4.39
N THR A 66 44.05 21.21 5.64
CA THR A 66 44.30 22.12 6.81
C THR A 66 43.17 23.11 7.10
N GLU A 67 42.41 22.88 8.18
CA GLU A 67 42.52 23.48 9.52
C GLU A 67 41.82 24.85 9.69
N ALA A 68 40.90 24.92 10.66
CA ALA A 68 40.88 25.99 11.67
C ALA A 68 39.84 25.69 12.78
N THR A 69 40.40 25.34 13.94
CA THR A 69 39.91 25.56 15.31
C THR A 69 39.15 26.88 15.51
N SER A 70 38.13 26.85 16.36
CA SER A 70 37.83 27.95 17.31
C SER A 70 37.02 27.42 18.50
N GLU A 71 37.70 27.35 19.64
CA GLU A 71 37.16 27.20 21.00
C GLU A 71 36.53 28.52 21.49
N SER A 72 35.55 28.46 22.40
CA SER A 72 35.39 29.47 23.48
C SER A 72 34.42 29.02 24.59
N SER A 73 35.00 28.67 25.75
CA SER A 73 34.70 29.07 27.16
C SER A 73 33.25 29.16 27.69
N GLU A 74 32.88 28.36 28.72
CA GLU A 74 32.87 28.66 30.20
C GLU A 74 31.80 29.70 30.63
N ASP A 75 30.75 29.33 31.37
CA ASP A 75 30.63 29.01 32.82
C ASP A 75 29.97 30.19 33.57
N THR A 76 28.93 29.93 34.36
CA THR A 76 28.53 30.71 35.57
C THR A 76 27.41 29.97 36.30
N GLU A 77 27.76 29.53 37.51
CA GLU A 77 26.90 28.96 38.56
C GLU A 77 26.06 30.03 39.30
N ALA A 78 25.02 29.57 40.00
CA ALA A 78 23.86 30.26 40.62
C ALA A 78 24.19 31.14 41.87
N PRO A 79 23.22 31.80 42.56
CA PRO A 79 22.29 31.08 43.46
C PRO A 79 20.88 31.70 43.73
N ALA A 80 20.00 30.81 44.22
CA ALA A 80 18.96 30.98 45.26
C ALA A 80 17.90 32.11 45.22
N GLY A 81 16.63 31.69 45.12
CA GLY A 81 15.47 32.40 45.62
C GLY A 81 14.35 31.42 45.98
N ASN A 82 14.10 31.23 47.28
CA ASN A 82 13.07 30.33 47.82
C ASN A 82 11.66 30.96 47.80
N GLY A 83 10.67 30.17 47.36
CA GLY A 83 9.31 30.09 47.89
C GLY A 83 8.18 30.72 47.04
N PRO A 84 6.90 30.35 47.24
CA PRO A 84 6.35 29.29 48.10
C PRO A 84 5.56 28.21 47.32
N ASP A 85 5.33 27.11 48.04
CA ASP A 85 4.32 26.05 47.85
C ASP A 85 3.09 26.44 46.99
N THR A 86 2.97 25.84 45.81
CA THR A 86 1.69 25.62 45.15
C THR A 86 1.57 24.14 44.86
N THR A 87 0.79 23.48 45.71
CA THR A 87 0.19 22.18 45.49
C THR A 87 -0.72 22.27 44.27
N ASP A 88 -0.17 22.15 43.07
CA ASP A 88 -0.96 21.77 41.91
C ASP A 88 -0.88 20.26 41.80
N ALA A 89 -2.04 19.64 42.03
CA ALA A 89 -2.29 18.28 41.59
C ALA A 89 -2.06 18.28 40.07
N SER A 90 -0.85 17.89 39.67
CA SER A 90 -0.59 17.40 38.33
C SER A 90 -1.51 16.21 38.14
N SER A 91 -2.70 16.50 37.62
CA SER A 91 -3.49 15.54 36.87
C SER A 91 -2.59 15.16 35.70
N GLU A 92 -1.71 14.20 35.97
CA GLU A 92 -0.92 13.51 34.99
C GLU A 92 -1.94 12.92 34.02
N ALA A 93 -2.16 13.64 32.92
CA ALA A 93 -2.87 13.10 31.77
C ALA A 93 -2.15 11.79 31.48
N PRO A 94 -2.83 10.63 31.56
CA PRO A 94 -2.16 9.37 31.33
C PRO A 94 -1.51 9.50 29.96
N ALA A 95 -0.19 9.27 29.92
CA ALA A 95 0.55 9.22 28.67
C ALA A 95 -0.25 8.32 27.72
N SER A 96 -0.80 8.94 26.68
CA SER A 96 -1.67 8.26 25.73
C SER A 96 -0.86 7.15 25.10
N ALA A 97 -1.29 5.90 25.27
CA ALA A 97 -0.70 4.81 24.51
C ALA A 97 -0.85 5.12 23.01
N PRO A 98 0.14 4.74 22.16
CA PRO A 98 0.06 5.01 20.74
C PRO A 98 -1.17 4.31 20.16
N ALA A 99 -2.01 5.05 19.42
CA ALA A 99 -3.22 4.52 18.84
C ALA A 99 -2.92 3.38 17.86
N LYS A 100 -3.57 2.23 18.06
CA LYS A 100 -3.36 1.02 17.26
C LYS A 100 -4.63 0.69 16.49
N ILE A 101 -4.48 0.44 15.20
CA ILE A 101 -5.53 -0.15 14.36
C ILE A 101 -5.30 -1.66 14.27
N THR A 102 -6.37 -2.41 14.46
CA THR A 102 -6.44 -3.84 14.21
C THR A 102 -7.25 -4.07 12.94
N VAL A 103 -6.73 -4.94 12.07
CA VAL A 103 -7.40 -5.35 10.83
C VAL A 103 -7.62 -6.85 10.92
N ALA A 104 -8.84 -7.29 10.65
CA ALA A 104 -9.21 -8.71 10.65
C ALA A 104 -10.15 -9.01 9.49
N SER A 105 -10.17 -10.26 9.02
CA SER A 105 -11.23 -10.72 8.12
C SER A 105 -12.57 -10.71 8.86
N ALA A 106 -13.64 -10.30 8.18
CA ALA A 106 -14.99 -10.32 8.76
C ALA A 106 -15.48 -11.73 9.09
N ASP A 107 -14.92 -12.76 8.44
CA ASP A 107 -15.24 -14.16 8.74
C ASP A 107 -14.64 -14.65 10.07
N ASP A 108 -13.57 -13.99 10.54
CA ASP A 108 -12.85 -14.39 11.76
C ASP A 108 -13.35 -13.67 13.02
N VAL A 109 -14.18 -12.63 12.87
CA VAL A 109 -14.64 -11.79 13.97
C VAL A 109 -16.15 -11.59 13.95
N ASN A 110 -16.76 -11.47 15.12
CA ASN A 110 -18.18 -11.15 15.22
C ASN A 110 -18.40 -9.64 15.08
N VAL A 111 -18.90 -9.22 13.92
CA VAL A 111 -19.19 -7.82 13.60
C VAL A 111 -20.59 -7.43 14.07
N ASP A 112 -20.68 -6.40 14.92
CA ASP A 112 -21.95 -5.79 15.33
C ASP A 112 -22.38 -4.74 14.31
N LYS A 113 -23.37 -5.07 13.48
CA LYS A 113 -23.86 -4.20 12.39
C LYS A 113 -24.40 -2.85 12.86
N ASP A 114 -24.85 -2.73 14.10
CA ASP A 114 -25.36 -1.46 14.64
C ASP A 114 -24.21 -0.53 15.09
N LYS A 115 -23.01 -1.10 15.28
CA LYS A 115 -21.78 -0.42 15.71
C LYS A 115 -20.69 -0.47 14.64
N SER A 116 -21.07 -0.72 13.39
CA SER A 116 -20.12 -0.75 12.28
C SER A 116 -20.69 0.02 11.11
N ASP A 117 -19.84 0.82 10.49
CA ASP A 117 -20.12 1.38 9.17
C ASP A 117 -19.63 0.38 8.12
N HIS A 118 -20.38 0.21 7.02
CA HIS A 118 -19.98 -0.68 5.93
C HIS A 118 -19.80 0.14 4.66
N VAL A 119 -18.65 -0.02 4.02
CA VAL A 119 -18.32 0.55 2.72
C VAL A 119 -17.87 -0.55 1.76
N SER A 120 -18.34 -0.50 0.53
CA SER A 120 -17.82 -1.36 -0.55
C SER A 120 -16.93 -0.52 -1.45
N ILE A 121 -15.62 -0.79 -1.42
CA ILE A 121 -14.62 -0.09 -2.23
C ILE A 121 -14.40 -0.85 -3.54
N SER A 122 -14.41 -2.19 -3.48
CA SER A 122 -14.43 -3.05 -4.65
C SER A 122 -15.78 -3.75 -4.81
N THR A 123 -16.11 -4.06 -6.06
CA THR A 123 -17.28 -4.89 -6.43
C THR A 123 -16.87 -6.06 -7.35
N GLU A 124 -15.57 -6.25 -7.54
CA GLU A 124 -15.01 -7.29 -8.41
C GLU A 124 -14.70 -8.55 -7.61
N GLU A 125 -15.10 -9.71 -8.13
CA GLU A 125 -14.78 -10.98 -7.47
C GLU A 125 -13.33 -11.41 -7.76
N PRO A 126 -12.60 -11.96 -6.77
CA PRO A 126 -13.05 -12.23 -5.40
C PRO A 126 -13.06 -10.97 -4.51
N ILE A 127 -14.11 -10.86 -3.68
CA ILE A 127 -14.23 -9.81 -2.65
C ILE A 127 -13.82 -10.40 -1.30
N THR A 128 -12.96 -9.69 -0.59
CA THR A 128 -12.58 -9.92 0.81
C THR A 128 -13.14 -8.80 1.67
N THR A 129 -13.91 -9.16 2.70
CA THR A 129 -14.46 -8.18 3.64
C THR A 129 -13.55 -8.08 4.86
N LEU A 130 -12.98 -6.89 5.09
CA LEU A 130 -12.11 -6.61 6.24
C LEU A 130 -12.78 -5.69 7.25
N VAL A 131 -12.41 -5.85 8.52
CA VAL A 131 -12.90 -5.06 9.64
C VAL A 131 -11.73 -4.29 10.24
N PHE A 132 -11.83 -2.96 10.23
CA PHE A 132 -10.89 -2.03 10.83
C PHE A 132 -11.46 -1.56 12.17
N SER A 133 -10.72 -1.83 13.24
CA SER A 133 -11.08 -1.45 14.61
C SER A 133 -9.91 -0.75 15.27
N THR A 134 -10.18 0.10 16.26
CA THR A 134 -9.13 0.82 16.99
C THR A 134 -9.41 0.84 18.49
N ASP A 135 -8.35 0.97 19.29
CA ASP A 135 -8.42 1.10 20.75
C ASP A 135 -8.61 2.56 21.20
N VAL A 136 -8.19 3.53 20.38
CA VAL A 136 -8.32 4.96 20.62
C VAL A 136 -8.77 5.67 19.34
N THR A 137 -9.55 6.74 19.46
CA THR A 137 -10.00 7.50 18.28
C THR A 137 -8.82 8.06 17.48
N VAL A 138 -8.75 7.69 16.20
CA VAL A 138 -7.78 8.21 15.23
C VAL A 138 -8.45 9.14 14.22
N LYS A 139 -7.69 10.03 13.60
CA LYS A 139 -8.20 11.02 12.65
C LYS A 139 -7.79 10.71 11.21
N GLU A 140 -8.56 11.23 10.26
CA GLU A 140 -8.32 11.10 8.82
C GLU A 140 -8.03 9.66 8.38
N PHE A 141 -8.85 8.72 8.85
CA PHE A 141 -8.70 7.33 8.44
C PHE A 141 -8.97 7.19 6.93
N LYS A 142 -8.04 6.57 6.22
CA LYS A 142 -8.10 6.41 4.76
C LYS A 142 -7.79 4.97 4.38
N ILE A 143 -8.50 4.47 3.37
CA ILE A 143 -8.10 3.28 2.63
C ILE A 143 -7.35 3.73 1.37
N LEU A 144 -6.25 3.04 1.07
CA LEU A 144 -5.30 3.40 0.03
C LEU A 144 -5.20 2.28 -1.01
N ASN A 145 -5.10 2.68 -2.28
CA ASN A 145 -4.56 1.83 -3.33
C ASN A 145 -3.05 2.05 -3.38
N LEU A 146 -2.27 0.99 -3.34
CA LEU A 146 -0.82 1.02 -3.39
C LEU A 146 -0.33 0.59 -4.77
N GLU A 147 0.68 1.30 -5.26
CA GLU A 147 1.39 1.03 -6.51
C GLU A 147 2.87 0.91 -6.20
N ILE A 148 3.48 -0.21 -6.60
CA ILE A 148 4.92 -0.42 -6.41
C ILE A 148 5.67 0.39 -7.45
N THR A 149 6.56 1.25 -7.00
CA THR A 149 7.36 2.12 -7.89
C THR A 149 8.80 1.68 -8.02
N ASP A 150 9.36 1.06 -6.99
CA ASP A 150 10.76 0.65 -6.96
C ASP A 150 11.03 -0.41 -5.87
N TYR A 151 12.21 -1.02 -5.90
CA TYR A 151 12.72 -1.89 -4.85
C TYR A 151 14.18 -1.53 -4.54
N ASP A 152 14.45 -1.31 -3.26
CA ASP A 152 15.78 -1.01 -2.73
C ASP A 152 16.15 -2.08 -1.70
N GLU A 153 17.39 -2.58 -1.75
CA GLU A 153 17.82 -3.68 -0.87
C GLU A 153 17.83 -3.29 0.63
N GLU A 154 18.04 -2.02 0.97
CA GLU A 154 18.04 -1.54 2.35
C GLU A 154 16.65 -1.07 2.81
N LYS A 155 15.86 -0.48 1.91
CA LYS A 155 14.57 0.14 2.23
C LYS A 155 13.36 -0.70 1.86
N GLY A 156 13.56 -1.81 1.15
CA GLY A 156 12.50 -2.69 0.67
C GLY A 156 11.69 -2.10 -0.49
N ILE A 157 10.44 -2.53 -0.60
CA ILE A 157 9.50 -2.12 -1.66
C ILE A 157 9.06 -0.67 -1.41
N GLN A 158 9.15 0.16 -2.44
CA GLN A 158 8.66 1.53 -2.40
C GLN A 158 7.28 1.64 -3.02
N TYR A 159 6.38 2.34 -2.32
CA TYR A 159 5.00 2.52 -2.73
C TYR A 159 4.68 3.97 -3.06
N LYS A 160 3.99 4.18 -4.18
CA LYS A 160 3.08 5.31 -4.37
C LYS A 160 1.69 4.89 -3.91
N TYR A 161 0.90 5.83 -3.41
CA TYR A 161 -0.46 5.55 -2.98
C TYR A 161 -1.47 6.59 -3.44
N GLU A 162 -2.70 6.14 -3.61
CA GLU A 162 -3.85 6.97 -3.93
C GLU A 162 -5.00 6.65 -2.96
N THR A 163 -5.74 7.67 -2.53
CA THR A 163 -6.84 7.48 -1.58
C THR A 163 -8.06 6.88 -2.28
N ALA A 164 -8.49 5.70 -1.82
CA ALA A 164 -9.69 5.01 -2.28
C ALA A 164 -10.92 5.39 -1.45
N PHE A 165 -10.75 5.60 -0.15
CA PHE A 165 -11.80 5.99 0.77
C PHE A 165 -11.26 6.89 1.88
N ILE A 166 -12.10 7.77 2.40
CA ILE A 166 -11.77 8.66 3.51
C ILE A 166 -12.92 8.73 4.51
N GLN A 167 -12.56 8.72 5.79
CA GLN A 167 -13.43 8.98 6.92
C GLN A 167 -12.75 9.93 7.91
N GLU A 168 -13.51 10.86 8.47
CA GLU A 168 -12.94 11.91 9.34
C GLU A 168 -12.26 11.35 10.60
N ALA A 169 -12.84 10.31 11.19
CA ALA A 169 -12.28 9.62 12.34
C ALA A 169 -12.77 8.17 12.42
N LEU A 170 -11.92 7.28 12.91
CA LEU A 170 -12.28 5.92 13.30
C LEU A 170 -12.26 5.86 14.83
N THR A 171 -13.36 5.40 15.44
CA THR A 171 -13.52 5.38 16.90
C THR A 171 -13.61 3.96 17.43
N PRO A 172 -13.27 3.71 18.71
CA PRO A 172 -13.36 2.37 19.29
C PRO A 172 -14.79 1.80 19.33
N ASP A 173 -15.78 2.68 19.44
CA ASP A 173 -17.20 2.31 19.49
C ASP A 173 -17.83 2.05 18.12
N ARG A 174 -17.13 2.41 17.03
CA ARG A 174 -17.64 2.31 15.67
C ARG A 174 -16.55 1.84 14.71
N SER A 175 -16.53 0.53 14.45
CA SER A 175 -15.60 -0.07 13.50
C SER A 175 -16.03 0.20 12.06
N LEU A 176 -15.10 0.02 11.13
CA LEU A 176 -15.35 0.14 9.70
C LEU A 176 -15.19 -1.23 9.04
N VAL A 177 -16.21 -1.64 8.30
CA VAL A 177 -16.22 -2.86 7.48
C VAL A 177 -16.02 -2.44 6.02
N CYS A 178 -15.04 -3.00 5.35
CA CYS A 178 -14.69 -2.67 3.97
C CYS A 178 -14.72 -3.91 3.08
N ASP A 179 -15.44 -3.84 1.96
CA ASP A 179 -15.30 -4.83 0.88
C ASP A 179 -14.19 -4.41 -0.07
N LEU A 180 -13.18 -5.27 -0.21
CA LEU A 180 -11.92 -5.01 -0.90
C LEU A 180 -11.58 -6.17 -1.85
N THR A 181 -10.76 -5.91 -2.86
CA THR A 181 -10.22 -6.96 -3.75
C THR A 181 -8.71 -6.90 -3.71
N PHE A 182 -8.08 -8.04 -3.44
CA PHE A 182 -6.63 -8.20 -3.46
C PHE A 182 -6.20 -8.73 -4.82
N ALA A 183 -5.36 -7.97 -5.52
CA ALA A 183 -4.90 -8.31 -6.86
C ALA A 183 -3.50 -8.92 -6.82
N GLY A 184 -3.42 -10.24 -6.98
CA GLY A 184 -2.16 -10.97 -6.93
C GLY A 184 -1.56 -11.07 -5.52
N ASP A 185 -0.26 -11.29 -5.46
CA ASP A 185 0.44 -11.63 -4.21
C ASP A 185 1.09 -10.43 -3.51
N LEU A 186 1.25 -9.32 -4.23
CA LEU A 186 1.87 -8.10 -3.71
C LEU A 186 0.82 -7.20 -3.04
N PRO A 187 1.15 -6.51 -1.93
CA PRO A 187 0.22 -5.58 -1.30
C PRO A 187 -0.16 -4.43 -2.24
N THR A 188 -1.37 -4.48 -2.80
CA THR A 188 -1.97 -3.40 -3.61
C THR A 188 -2.91 -2.51 -2.80
N LEU A 189 -3.11 -2.83 -1.52
CA LEU A 189 -4.01 -2.11 -0.63
C LEU A 189 -3.28 -1.70 0.65
N GLY A 190 -3.72 -0.59 1.21
CA GLY A 190 -3.18 -0.04 2.44
C GLY A 190 -4.21 0.78 3.19
N PHE A 191 -3.80 1.31 4.33
CA PHE A 191 -4.56 2.31 5.06
C PHE A 191 -3.63 3.32 5.71
N SER A 192 -4.17 4.50 6.01
CA SER A 192 -3.47 5.51 6.79
C SER A 192 -4.38 6.22 7.76
N TYR A 193 -3.77 6.78 8.80
CA TYR A 193 -4.45 7.60 9.80
C TYR A 193 -3.46 8.54 10.48
N ILE A 194 -4.00 9.57 11.13
CA ILE A 194 -3.26 10.42 12.07
C ILE A 194 -3.49 9.89 13.47
N ASP A 195 -2.40 9.52 14.15
CA ASP A 195 -2.44 9.00 15.52
C ASP A 195 -2.75 10.10 16.55
N THR A 196 -2.80 9.73 17.83
CA THR A 196 -3.07 10.65 18.94
C THR A 196 -2.01 11.73 19.11
N ASP A 197 -0.79 11.47 18.64
CA ASP A 197 0.35 12.38 18.73
C ASP A 197 0.45 13.30 17.50
N GLY A 198 -0.41 13.09 16.50
CA GLY A 198 -0.45 13.86 15.26
C GLY A 198 0.45 13.32 14.15
N ASN A 199 1.02 12.13 14.30
CA ASN A 199 1.86 11.51 13.29
C ASN A 199 1.01 10.79 12.24
N LEU A 200 1.40 10.94 10.98
CA LEU A 200 0.84 10.13 9.90
C LEU A 200 1.44 8.72 9.96
N LYS A 201 0.56 7.74 10.03
CA LYS A 201 0.90 6.32 9.95
C LYS A 201 0.34 5.72 8.68
N ILE A 202 1.14 4.95 7.96
CA ILE A 202 0.77 4.32 6.69
C ILE A 202 1.13 2.85 6.77
N PHE A 203 0.20 2.00 6.35
CA PHE A 203 0.36 0.55 6.39
C PHE A 203 -0.05 -0.07 5.05
N SER A 204 0.65 -1.12 4.67
CA SER A 204 0.23 -2.07 3.65
C SER A 204 -0.62 -3.17 4.26
N ILE A 205 -1.56 -3.69 3.48
CA ILE A 205 -2.40 -4.84 3.82
C ILE A 205 -2.12 -5.93 2.79
N GLY A 206 -1.78 -7.11 3.27
CA GLY A 206 -1.63 -8.32 2.47
C GLY A 206 -2.45 -9.47 3.05
N ILE A 207 -2.58 -10.53 2.25
CA ILE A 207 -3.12 -11.81 2.69
C ILE A 207 -1.98 -12.82 2.67
N SER A 208 -1.77 -13.52 3.77
CA SER A 208 -0.79 -14.58 3.89
C SER A 208 -1.12 -15.72 2.92
N GLY A 209 -0.16 -16.10 2.08
CA GLY A 209 -0.31 -17.27 1.20
C GLY A 209 -0.25 -18.62 1.92
N GLU A 210 0.19 -18.64 3.19
CA GLU A 210 0.27 -19.88 3.99
C GLU A 210 -1.09 -20.29 4.55
N ASP A 211 -1.84 -19.34 5.09
CA ASP A 211 -3.06 -19.60 5.88
C ASP A 211 -4.23 -18.67 5.54
N GLY A 212 -4.06 -17.71 4.62
CA GLY A 212 -5.10 -16.74 4.25
C GLY A 212 -5.33 -15.65 5.29
N SER A 213 -4.49 -15.55 6.33
CA SER A 213 -4.62 -14.53 7.36
C SER A 213 -4.29 -13.13 6.83
N VAL A 214 -4.88 -12.10 7.44
CA VAL A 214 -4.55 -10.70 7.11
C VAL A 214 -3.22 -10.33 7.74
N VAL A 215 -2.31 -9.80 6.91
CA VAL A 215 -0.99 -9.32 7.33
C VAL A 215 -0.94 -7.80 7.12
N VAL A 216 -0.46 -7.08 8.12
CA VAL A 216 -0.32 -5.62 8.09
C VAL A 216 1.13 -5.26 8.37
N SER A 217 1.69 -4.30 7.61
CA SER A 217 3.05 -3.82 7.80
C SER A 217 3.15 -2.32 7.55
N GLU A 218 3.84 -1.60 8.44
CA GLU A 218 4.09 -0.15 8.30
C GLU A 218 5.05 0.10 7.13
N ILE A 219 4.80 1.14 6.33
CA ILE A 219 5.56 1.50 5.12
C ILE A 219 5.96 2.98 5.09
#